data_AF-A0A0W1RUF9-F1
#
_entry.id   AF-A0A0W1RUF9-F1
#
_cell.length_a   1.000
_cell.length_b   1.000
_cell.length_c   1.000
_cell.angle_alpha   90.00
_cell.angle_beta   90.00
_cell.angle_gamma   90.00
#
_symmetry.space_group_name_H-M   'P 1'
#
loop_
_entity.id
_entity.type
_entity.pdbx_description
1 polymer ?
#
loop_
_entity_poly.entity_id
_entity_poly.type
_entity_poly.pdbx_seq_one_letter_code
_entity_poly.pdbx_strand_id
1 'polypeptide(L)'
;MHTYRDEVIDFWANIFRACRLSTTGLDLETFLEEPQQHLDRLGLSDAVEMLAGGHLPLLPEQAAVRREIDARHPLPEVPATPGPATRRPIAPLPTLMAQPA
;
A
#
# COMPACT_ATOMS: atom_id res chain seq x y z
N MET A 1 -24.83 21.70 -14.63
CA MET A 1 -23.92 20.55 -14.62
C MET A 1 -22.81 20.82 -13.61
N HIS A 2 -22.71 19.99 -12.57
CA HIS A 2 -21.71 20.08 -11.49
C HIS A 2 -20.90 18.75 -11.36
N THR A 3 -21.02 17.87 -12.36
CA THR A 3 -20.64 16.45 -12.30
C THR A 3 -19.19 16.18 -11.92
N TYR A 4 -18.24 16.99 -12.40
CA TYR A 4 -16.81 16.82 -12.05
C TYR A 4 -16.54 17.01 -10.56
N ARG A 5 -17.25 17.93 -9.91
CA ARG A 5 -17.06 18.20 -8.47
C ARG A 5 -17.67 17.09 -7.64
N ASP A 6 -18.82 16.56 -8.05
CA ASP A 6 -19.47 15.43 -7.41
C ASP A 6 -18.59 14.18 -7.49
N GLU A 7 -17.99 13.88 -8.65
CA GLU A 7 -17.08 12.73 -8.82
C GLU A 7 -15.85 12.80 -7.90
N VAL A 8 -15.26 13.99 -7.73
CA VAL A 8 -14.12 14.19 -6.82
C VAL A 8 -14.54 14.01 -5.36
N ILE A 9 -15.71 14.51 -4.97
CA ILE A 9 -16.24 14.33 -3.61
C ILE A 9 -16.53 12.86 -3.34
N ASP A 10 -17.16 12.15 -4.29
CA ASP A 10 -17.46 10.73 -4.16
C ASP A 10 -16.19 9.88 -4.05
N PHE A 11 -15.16 10.22 -4.83
CA PHE A 11 -13.85 9.58 -4.75
C PHE A 11 -13.24 9.70 -3.34
N TRP A 12 -13.18 10.92 -2.80
CA TRP A 12 -12.63 11.14 -1.47
C TRP A 12 -13.51 10.57 -0.36
N ALA A 13 -14.83 10.65 -0.49
CA ALA A 13 -15.77 10.02 0.43
C ALA A 13 -15.61 8.49 0.42
N ASN A 14 -15.30 7.89 -0.73
CA ASN A 14 -15.00 6.46 -0.81
C ASN A 14 -13.73 6.09 -0.05
N ILE A 15 -12.66 6.88 -0.18
CA ILE A 15 -11.42 6.69 0.58
C ILE A 15 -11.68 6.84 2.08
N PHE A 16 -12.40 7.88 2.48
CA PHE A 16 -12.78 8.12 3.88
C PHE A 16 -13.49 6.91 4.50
N ARG A 17 -14.45 6.33 3.77
CA ARG A 17 -15.19 5.14 4.21
C ARG A 17 -14.31 3.89 4.23
N ALA A 18 -13.50 3.69 3.20
CA ALA A 18 -12.62 2.52 3.07
C ALA A 18 -11.60 2.45 4.22
N CYS A 19 -11.01 3.59 4.59
CA CYS A 19 -10.08 3.70 5.71
C CYS A 19 -10.79 3.81 7.08
N ARG A 20 -12.12 3.86 7.13
CA ARG A 20 -12.92 4.07 8.36
C ARG A 20 -12.46 5.29 9.19
N LEU A 21 -12.15 6.41 8.54
CA LEU A 21 -11.58 7.58 9.22
C LEU A 21 -12.50 8.19 10.28
N SER A 22 -13.81 7.92 10.23
CA SER A 22 -14.75 8.32 11.29
C SER A 22 -14.40 7.75 12.67
N THR A 23 -13.68 6.63 12.75
CA THR A 23 -13.26 6.06 14.04
C THR A 23 -12.12 6.84 14.70
N THR A 24 -11.47 7.75 13.98
CA THR A 24 -10.41 8.62 14.53
C THR A 24 -10.95 9.96 15.03
N GLY A 25 -12.27 10.15 15.03
CA GLY A 25 -12.91 11.43 15.36
C GLY A 25 -12.83 12.48 14.25
N LEU A 26 -12.39 12.10 13.04
CA LEU A 26 -12.39 12.96 11.86
C LEU A 26 -13.72 12.83 11.13
N ASP A 27 -14.40 13.93 10.88
CA ASP A 27 -15.60 13.95 10.04
C ASP A 27 -15.24 14.12 8.55
N LEU A 28 -16.21 13.84 7.67
CA LEU A 28 -16.01 13.90 6.23
C LEU A 28 -15.78 15.33 5.72
N GLU A 29 -16.44 16.33 6.31
CA GLU A 29 -16.32 17.73 5.87
C GLU A 29 -14.89 18.24 6.14
N THR A 30 -14.39 18.05 7.36
CA THR A 30 -13.00 18.35 7.74
C THR A 30 -12.01 17.57 6.87
N PHE A 31 -12.27 16.29 6.60
CA PHE A 31 -11.40 15.50 5.73
C PHE A 31 -11.31 16.06 4.30
N LEU A 32 -12.42 16.55 3.73
CA LEU A 32 -12.46 17.06 2.36
C LEU A 32 -11.71 18.39 2.19
N GLU A 33 -11.39 19.10 3.27
CA GLU A 33 -10.56 20.32 3.20
C GLU A 33 -9.13 19.99 2.74
N GLU A 34 -8.51 18.97 3.34
CA GLU A 34 -7.12 18.58 3.06
C GLU A 34 -6.91 17.05 3.08
N PRO A 35 -7.56 16.29 2.18
CA PRO A 35 -7.68 14.84 2.30
C PRO A 35 -6.33 14.11 2.30
N GLN A 36 -5.42 14.52 1.41
CA GLN A 36 -4.09 13.90 1.32
C GLN A 36 -3.26 14.12 2.60
N GLN A 37 -3.36 15.29 3.23
CA GLN A 37 -2.62 15.59 4.46
C GLN A 37 -3.15 14.79 5.65
N HIS A 38 -4.46 14.58 5.73
CA HIS A 38 -5.05 13.70 6.73
C HIS A 38 -4.56 12.25 6.59
N LEU A 39 -4.50 11.74 5.35
CA LEU A 39 -3.98 10.40 5.08
C LEU A 39 -2.50 10.27 5.47
N ASP A 40 -1.65 11.22 5.09
CA ASP A 40 -0.21 11.19 5.41
C ASP A 40 0.04 11.20 6.93
N ARG A 41 -0.69 12.05 7.65
CA ARG A 41 -0.62 12.12 9.12
C ARG A 41 -0.94 10.79 9.77
N LEU A 42 -1.94 10.08 9.25
CA LEU A 42 -2.36 8.75 9.73
C LEU A 42 -1.49 7.60 9.22
N GLY A 43 -0.53 7.86 8.32
CA GLY A 43 0.31 6.82 7.71
C GLY A 43 -0.43 5.99 6.65
N LEU A 44 -1.41 6.61 5.98
CA LEU A 44 -2.28 6.03 4.96
C LEU A 44 -2.03 6.64 3.58
N SER A 45 -0.81 7.13 3.32
CA SER A 45 -0.44 7.86 2.11
C SER A 45 -0.70 7.04 0.82
N ASP A 46 -0.58 5.71 0.91
CA ASP A 46 -0.82 4.73 -0.16
C ASP A 46 -2.30 4.36 -0.38
N ALA A 47 -3.23 4.85 0.45
CA ALA A 47 -4.63 4.43 0.41
C ALA A 47 -5.31 4.67 -0.96
N VAL A 48 -4.92 5.76 -1.64
CA VAL A 48 -5.37 6.08 -3.00
C VAL A 48 -4.94 4.99 -3.99
N GLU A 49 -3.66 4.60 -3.95
CA GLU A 49 -3.08 3.60 -4.85
C GLU A 49 -3.65 2.21 -4.57
N MET A 50 -3.85 1.86 -3.30
CA MET A 50 -4.47 0.59 -2.90
C MET A 50 -5.88 0.46 -3.46
N LEU A 51 -6.72 1.49 -3.31
CA LEU A 51 -8.07 1.48 -3.87
C LEU A 51 -8.08 1.46 -5.39
N ALA A 52 -7.20 2.22 -6.04
CA ALA A 52 -7.06 2.20 -7.50
C ALA A 52 -6.65 0.81 -8.01
N GLY A 53 -5.85 0.07 -7.25
CA GLY A 53 -5.47 -1.32 -7.51
C GLY A 53 -6.54 -2.37 -7.18
N GLY A 54 -7.70 -1.95 -6.65
CA GLY A 54 -8.77 -2.87 -6.24
C GLY A 54 -8.55 -3.53 -4.87
N HIS A 55 -7.64 -2.99 -4.07
CA HIS A 55 -7.35 -3.45 -2.71
C HIS A 55 -7.99 -2.53 -1.67
N LEU A 56 -8.27 -3.10 -0.49
CA LEU A 56 -8.71 -2.30 0.64
C LEU A 56 -7.48 -1.66 1.32
N PRO A 57 -7.52 -0.35 1.59
CA PRO A 57 -6.45 0.32 2.30
C PRO A 57 -6.43 -0.12 3.77
N LEU A 58 -5.31 0.14 4.44
CA LEU A 58 -5.19 -0.14 5.86
C LEU A 58 -6.15 0.73 6.69
N LEU A 59 -6.53 0.21 7.85
CA LEU A 59 -7.17 1.00 8.89
C LEU A 59 -6.12 1.82 9.66
N PRO A 60 -6.50 2.95 10.29
CA PRO A 60 -5.59 3.80 11.05
C PRO A 60 -4.76 3.04 12.10
N GLU A 61 -5.36 2.09 12.82
CA GLU A 61 -4.64 1.26 13.79
C GLU A 61 -3.60 0.35 13.13
N GLN A 62 -3.92 -0.19 11.94
CA GLN A 62 -2.98 -1.04 11.18
C GLN A 62 -1.85 -0.21 10.59
N ALA A 63 -2.12 1.01 10.16
CA ALA A 63 -1.11 1.96 9.70
C ALA A 63 -0.16 2.38 10.83
N ALA A 64 -0.67 2.57 12.04
CA ALA A 64 0.15 2.83 13.22
C ALA A 64 1.09 1.65 13.53
N VAL A 65 0.59 0.42 13.49
CA VAL A 65 1.40 -0.79 13.68
C VAL A 65 2.43 -0.94 12.55
N ARG A 66 2.05 -0.69 11.29
CA ARG A 66 2.97 -0.69 10.15
C ARG A 66 4.12 0.29 10.39
N ARG A 67 3.83 1.53 10.78
CA ARG A 67 4.85 2.55 11.10
C ARG A 67 5.79 2.09 12.21
N GLU A 68 5.27 1.46 13.26
CA GLU A 68 6.11 0.92 14.34
C GLU A 68 7.04 -0.19 13.85
N ILE A 69 6.52 -1.10 12.99
CA ILE A 69 7.32 -2.16 12.38
C ILE A 69 8.41 -1.57 11.48
N ASP A 70 8.06 -0.63 10.61
CA ASP A 70 8.98 -0.01 9.66
C ASP A 70 10.06 0.82 10.38
N ALA A 71 9.72 1.45 11.50
CA ALA A 71 10.69 2.16 12.35
C ALA A 71 11.69 1.21 13.04
N ARG A 72 11.24 0.00 13.42
CA ARG A 72 12.10 -1.05 14.01
C ARG A 72 12.94 -1.79 12.99
N HIS A 73 12.38 -1.95 11.80
CA HIS A 73 12.96 -2.69 10.69
C HIS A 73 12.88 -1.83 9.44
N PRO A 74 13.72 -0.78 9.33
CA PRO A 74 13.82 -0.04 8.09
C PRO A 74 14.16 -1.05 7.00
N LEU A 75 13.28 -1.16 6.00
CA LEU A 75 13.55 -2.01 4.85
C LEU A 75 14.92 -1.60 4.30
N PRO A 76 15.80 -2.56 3.95
CA PRO A 76 17.03 -2.19 3.27
C PRO A 76 16.64 -1.38 2.04
N GLU A 77 17.21 -0.17 1.90
CA GLU A 77 17.08 0.61 0.67
C GLU A 77 17.39 -0.33 -0.48
N VAL A 78 16.39 -0.67 -1.29
CA VAL A 78 16.63 -1.45 -2.50
C VAL A 78 17.45 -0.52 -3.37
N PRO A 79 18.76 -0.77 -3.61
CA PRO A 79 19.51 0.07 -4.53
C PRO A 79 18.77 0.00 -5.86
N ALA A 80 18.39 1.15 -6.41
CA ALA A 80 17.71 1.25 -7.69
C ALA A 80 18.40 0.31 -8.68
N THR A 81 17.72 -0.77 -9.06
CA THR A 81 18.31 -1.89 -9.79
C THR A 81 18.99 -1.36 -11.06
N PRO A 82 20.32 -1.53 -11.23
CA PRO A 82 20.92 -1.29 -12.53
C PRO A 82 20.61 -2.50 -13.41
N GLY A 83 19.66 -2.33 -14.33
CA GLY A 83 19.54 -3.14 -15.55
C GLY A 83 18.82 -4.48 -15.45
N PRO A 84 18.42 -5.05 -16.61
CA PRO A 84 17.65 -6.28 -16.70
C PRO A 84 18.48 -7.47 -16.24
N ALA A 85 17.92 -8.26 -15.33
CA ALA A 85 18.51 -9.49 -14.84
C ALA A 85 18.73 -10.48 -16.02
N THR A 86 19.97 -10.68 -16.41
CA THR A 86 20.37 -11.82 -17.25
C THR A 86 19.97 -13.10 -16.51
N ARG A 87 18.98 -13.82 -17.06
CA ARG A 87 18.57 -15.14 -16.59
C ARG A 87 19.81 -16.04 -16.51
N ARG A 88 20.26 -16.37 -15.30
CA ARG A 88 21.26 -17.42 -15.11
C ARG A 88 20.60 -18.76 -15.43
N PRO A 89 21.20 -19.62 -16.28
CA PRO A 89 20.67 -20.95 -16.53
C PRO A 89 20.73 -21.77 -15.23
N ILE A 90 19.64 -22.48 -14.95
CA ILE A 90 19.54 -23.43 -13.84
C ILE A 90 20.49 -24.59 -14.16
N ALA A 91 21.46 -24.87 -13.28
CA ALA A 91 22.32 -26.03 -13.43
C ALA A 91 21.46 -27.32 -13.34
N PRO A 92 21.66 -28.32 -14.21
CA PRO A 92 20.92 -29.56 -14.13
C PRO A 92 21.22 -30.29 -12.81
N LEU A 93 20.17 -30.85 -12.19
CA LEU A 93 20.26 -31.66 -10.99
C LEU A 93 21.16 -32.89 -11.25
N PRO A 94 22.03 -33.28 -10.30
CA PRO A 94 22.83 -34.49 -10.45
C PRO A 94 21.92 -35.72 -10.43
N THR A 95 21.98 -36.52 -11.50
CA THR A 95 21.31 -37.82 -11.57
C THR A 95 21.87 -38.74 -10.49
N LEU A 96 21.04 -39.12 -9.52
CA LEU A 96 21.38 -40.13 -8.52
C LEU A 96 21.48 -41.49 -9.24
N MET A 97 22.72 -41.93 -9.50
CA MET A 97 23.00 -43.27 -10.03
C MET A 97 22.50 -44.32 -9.01
N ALA A 98 21.41 -45.00 -9.35
CA ALA A 98 20.99 -46.20 -8.66
C ALA A 98 21.98 -47.33 -9.00
N GLN A 99 22.84 -47.70 -8.05
CA GLN A 99 23.62 -48.94 -8.12
C GLN A 99 22.74 -50.10 -7.61
N PRO A 100 22.52 -51.17 -8.39
CA PRO A 100 22.04 -52.42 -7.82
C PRO A 100 23.19 -53.17 -7.14
N ALA A 101 22.80 -53.94 -6.11
CA ALA A 101 23.66 -54.75 -5.26
C ALA A 101 24.31 -55.94 -5.98
#